data_AF-A0A9D9V8I0-F1
#
_entry.id   AF-A0A9D9V8I0-F1
#
_cell.length_a   1.000
_cell.length_b   1.000
_cell.length_c   1.000
_cell.angle_alpha   90.00
_cell.angle_beta   90.00
_cell.angle_gamma   90.00
#
_symmetry.space_group_name_H-M   'P 1'
#
loop_
_entity.id
_entity.type
_entity.pdbx_description
1 polymer ?
#
loop_
_entity_poly.entity_id
_entity_poly.type
_entity_poly.pdbx_seq_one_letter_code
_entity_poly.pdbx_strand_id
1 'polypeptide(L)'
;MNIKTKIQNTILEALRSLGIEATVITLEHPADLNNGDYSTNVAMAYAKQIGMNPRELAEKIVAEISARQDLAEIEKIEVAGAGFINFYLSREFFVGSVKDILNKKENWGKNDLSNGKKIMVEYTDPNPFKPFHIGHLMTNAIGESIARVVEFSGAKTVRANYQGDVGLHVAKAIYGLQNFGMPDENLSVSEKAQYIGVQYAKGSDEYENNPDAKSAIDAINKKIYEKSDEEINKIYAWGREVTLAAFEEIYSLLGTKFNHYFFESVMAPIGEKIVRANTPNVFEESDGAIVFKADKYNPKLHTRVFITSSGLPLYETKEIGLTMTKFEKEENLDLSIVTTAIEQGEYMKVVQQAISLMHPDLEKKMKHITHGMMRLASGKMSSRKGNVVTGESLLQDSMD
;
A
#
# COMPACT_ATOMS: atom_id res chain seq x y z
N MET A 1 -29.92 -6.60 5.18
CA MET A 1 -29.74 -6.01 3.83
C MET A 1 -29.48 -4.52 4.02
N ASN A 2 -28.52 -3.92 3.28
CA ASN A 2 -28.22 -2.49 3.39
C ASN A 2 -29.43 -1.66 2.89
N ILE A 3 -29.83 -0.60 3.62
CA ILE A 3 -30.96 0.28 3.25
C ILE A 3 -30.79 0.87 1.85
N LYS A 4 -29.55 1.21 1.44
CA LYS A 4 -29.23 1.69 0.10
C LYS A 4 -29.64 0.67 -0.97
N THR A 5 -29.30 -0.61 -0.76
CA THR A 5 -29.66 -1.70 -1.68
C THR A 5 -31.17 -1.90 -1.74
N LYS A 6 -31.86 -1.78 -0.60
CA LYS A 6 -33.33 -1.85 -0.56
C LYS A 6 -33.97 -0.75 -1.41
N ILE A 7 -33.56 0.51 -1.21
CA ILE A 7 -34.05 1.65 -2.01
C ILE A 7 -33.75 1.44 -3.49
N GLN A 8 -32.54 0.96 -3.83
CA GLN A 8 -32.18 0.72 -5.23
C GLN A 8 -33.08 -0.33 -5.89
N ASN A 9 -33.33 -1.44 -5.22
CA ASN A 9 -34.22 -2.49 -5.73
C ASN A 9 -35.65 -1.97 -5.89
N THR A 10 -36.14 -1.20 -4.92
CA THR A 10 -37.46 -0.58 -4.98
C THR A 10 -37.62 0.35 -6.18
N ILE A 11 -36.60 1.16 -6.51
CA ILE A 11 -36.61 2.01 -7.70
C ILE A 11 -36.60 1.16 -8.97
N LEU A 12 -35.77 0.11 -9.04
CA LEU A 12 -35.70 -0.77 -10.20
C LEU A 12 -37.04 -1.48 -10.46
N GLU A 13 -37.74 -1.91 -9.41
CA GLU A 13 -39.06 -2.51 -9.51
C GLU A 13 -40.13 -1.51 -9.96
N ALA A 14 -40.08 -0.27 -9.48
CA ALA A 14 -40.96 0.81 -9.93
C ALA A 14 -40.74 1.12 -11.43
N LEU A 15 -39.49 1.20 -11.88
CA LEU A 15 -39.16 1.39 -13.30
C LEU A 15 -39.69 0.25 -14.17
N ARG A 16 -39.51 -1.01 -13.75
CA ARG A 16 -40.06 -2.16 -14.47
C ARG A 16 -41.58 -2.12 -14.59
N SER A 17 -42.27 -1.70 -13.53
CA SER A 17 -43.74 -1.55 -13.53
C SER A 17 -44.21 -0.47 -14.51
N LEU A 18 -43.38 0.55 -14.74
CA LEU A 18 -43.58 1.59 -15.76
C LEU A 18 -43.11 1.18 -17.16
N GLY A 19 -42.69 -0.07 -17.37
CA GLY A 19 -42.19 -0.57 -18.65
C GLY A 19 -40.78 -0.09 -19.02
N ILE A 20 -39.99 0.35 -18.04
CA ILE A 20 -38.62 0.85 -18.22
C ILE A 20 -37.63 -0.22 -17.75
N GLU A 21 -36.84 -0.76 -18.67
CA GLU A 21 -35.74 -1.66 -18.31
C GLU A 21 -34.51 -0.86 -17.89
N ALA A 22 -34.23 -0.87 -16.59
CA ALA A 22 -33.01 -0.34 -16.00
C ALA A 22 -32.21 -1.46 -15.34
N THR A 23 -30.89 -1.48 -15.56
CA THR A 23 -29.96 -2.44 -14.93
C THR A 23 -29.10 -1.80 -13.85
N VAL A 24 -28.80 -0.52 -13.98
CA VAL A 24 -28.00 0.24 -13.00
C VAL A 24 -28.65 1.60 -12.78
N ILE A 25 -28.74 1.97 -11.51
CA ILE A 25 -29.19 3.31 -11.09
C ILE A 25 -28.21 3.89 -10.08
N THR A 26 -28.06 5.20 -10.12
CA THR A 26 -27.21 5.94 -9.20
C THR A 26 -28.06 6.41 -8.01
N LEU A 27 -27.63 6.04 -6.80
CA LEU A 27 -28.22 6.49 -5.55
C LEU A 27 -27.08 7.01 -4.67
N GLU A 28 -27.18 8.26 -4.26
CA GLU A 28 -26.12 9.01 -3.58
C GLU A 28 -26.67 9.73 -2.36
N HIS A 29 -25.78 10.15 -1.46
CA HIS A 29 -26.15 11.12 -0.42
C HIS A 29 -26.13 12.53 -1.05
N PRO A 30 -27.19 13.33 -0.93
CA PRO A 30 -27.19 14.68 -1.48
C PRO A 30 -26.18 15.57 -0.74
N ALA A 31 -25.59 16.53 -1.44
CA ALA A 31 -24.63 17.46 -0.83
C ALA A 31 -25.26 18.35 0.25
N ASP A 32 -26.53 18.71 0.07
CA ASP A 32 -27.35 19.38 1.09
C ASP A 32 -28.30 18.35 1.70
N LEU A 33 -28.11 18.05 2.99
CA LEU A 33 -28.88 17.08 3.76
C LEU A 33 -30.37 17.46 3.90
N ASN A 34 -30.75 18.71 3.64
CA ASN A 34 -32.17 19.09 3.56
C ASN A 34 -32.89 18.39 2.39
N ASN A 35 -32.14 17.92 1.39
CA ASN A 35 -32.65 17.15 0.26
C ASN A 35 -32.74 15.63 0.55
N GLY A 36 -32.72 15.24 1.83
CA GLY A 36 -32.92 13.87 2.26
C GLY A 36 -31.64 13.10 2.51
N ASP A 37 -31.79 11.84 2.90
CA ASP A 37 -30.68 10.93 3.18
C ASP A 37 -30.13 10.31 1.91
N TYR A 38 -30.98 10.03 0.93
CA TYR A 38 -30.57 9.56 -0.38
C TYR A 38 -31.26 10.34 -1.49
N SER A 39 -30.57 10.52 -2.62
CA SER A 39 -31.12 11.14 -3.81
C SER A 39 -30.71 10.37 -5.06
N THR A 40 -31.59 10.38 -6.07
CA THR A 40 -31.32 9.79 -7.37
C THR A 40 -31.79 10.72 -8.49
N ASN A 41 -31.03 10.72 -9.59
CA ASN A 41 -31.36 11.40 -10.84
C ASN A 41 -32.01 10.46 -11.87
N VAL A 42 -32.48 9.28 -11.44
CA VAL A 42 -32.93 8.21 -12.34
C VAL A 42 -34.00 8.66 -13.34
N ALA A 43 -34.95 9.51 -12.93
CA ALA A 43 -35.98 9.98 -13.84
C ALA A 43 -35.37 10.81 -15.00
N MET A 44 -34.37 11.65 -14.73
CA MET A 44 -33.67 12.38 -15.79
C MET A 44 -32.90 11.47 -16.74
N ALA A 45 -32.34 10.37 -16.22
CA ALA A 45 -31.60 9.41 -17.03
C ALA A 45 -32.50 8.65 -18.03
N TYR A 46 -33.74 8.34 -17.65
CA TYR A 46 -34.63 7.46 -18.44
C TYR A 46 -35.78 8.20 -19.15
N ALA A 47 -36.11 9.43 -18.75
CA ALA A 47 -37.25 10.18 -19.30
C ALA A 47 -37.19 10.39 -20.83
N LYS A 48 -35.98 10.59 -21.39
CA LYS A 48 -35.80 10.74 -22.84
C LYS A 48 -36.20 9.50 -23.62
N GLN A 49 -35.96 8.30 -23.07
CA GLN A 49 -36.25 7.04 -23.76
C GLN A 49 -37.75 6.82 -23.94
N ILE A 50 -38.55 7.30 -23.00
CA ILE A 50 -40.01 7.18 -23.01
C ILE A 50 -40.73 8.45 -23.49
N GLY A 51 -39.98 9.47 -23.92
CA GLY A 51 -40.54 10.74 -24.43
C GLY A 51 -41.33 11.54 -23.39
N MET A 52 -40.96 11.46 -22.11
CA MET A 52 -41.68 12.09 -20.99
C MET A 52 -40.87 13.23 -20.38
N ASN A 53 -41.53 14.17 -19.70
CA ASN A 53 -40.82 15.15 -18.88
C ASN A 53 -40.14 14.43 -17.69
N PRO A 54 -38.86 14.70 -17.37
CA PRO A 54 -38.18 14.08 -16.25
C PRO A 54 -38.87 14.22 -14.89
N ARG A 55 -39.52 15.37 -14.64
CA ARG A 55 -40.28 15.59 -13.41
C ARG A 55 -41.54 14.74 -13.35
N GLU A 56 -42.27 14.63 -14.47
CA GLU A 56 -43.45 13.77 -14.57
C GLU A 56 -43.08 12.29 -14.38
N LEU A 57 -41.96 11.84 -14.95
CA LEU A 57 -41.47 10.49 -14.70
C LEU A 57 -41.08 10.29 -13.23
N ALA A 58 -40.43 11.26 -12.60
CA ALA A 58 -40.10 11.19 -11.18
C ALA A 58 -41.36 11.04 -10.32
N GLU A 59 -42.40 11.82 -10.61
CA GLU A 59 -43.70 11.74 -9.90
C GLU A 59 -44.35 10.36 -10.06
N LYS A 60 -44.31 9.77 -11.27
CA LYS A 60 -44.80 8.41 -11.51
C LYS A 60 -43.99 7.36 -10.74
N ILE A 61 -42.66 7.46 -10.73
CA ILE A 61 -41.80 6.55 -9.97
C ILE A 61 -42.13 6.66 -8.48
N VAL A 62 -42.26 7.88 -7.94
CA VAL A 62 -42.61 8.08 -6.53
C VAL A 62 -44.00 7.51 -6.22
N ALA A 63 -44.97 7.66 -7.11
CA ALA A 63 -46.30 7.06 -6.94
C ALA A 63 -46.25 5.53 -6.87
N GLU A 64 -45.51 4.86 -7.77
CA GLU A 64 -45.32 3.40 -7.74
C GLU A 64 -44.63 2.93 -6.45
N ILE A 65 -43.61 3.68 -6.00
CA ILE A 65 -42.90 3.37 -4.75
C ILE A 65 -43.83 3.56 -3.54
N SER A 66 -44.63 4.62 -3.52
CA SER A 66 -45.50 4.98 -2.40
C SER A 66 -46.72 4.06 -2.27
N ALA A 67 -47.10 3.38 -3.35
CA ALA A 67 -48.15 2.35 -3.32
C ALA A 67 -47.73 1.09 -2.55
N ARG A 68 -46.44 0.94 -2.25
CA ARG A 68 -45.90 -0.22 -1.53
C ARG A 68 -46.08 -0.08 -0.02
N GLN A 69 -46.32 -1.20 0.65
CA GLN A 69 -46.46 -1.25 2.10
C GLN A 69 -45.17 -1.67 2.83
N ASP A 70 -44.11 -2.04 2.10
CA ASP A 70 -42.88 -2.64 2.64
C ASP A 70 -41.74 -1.64 2.91
N LEU A 71 -42.05 -0.34 3.05
CA LEU A 71 -41.08 0.76 3.17
C LEU A 71 -41.15 1.52 4.51
N ALA A 72 -41.30 0.81 5.63
CA ALA A 72 -41.40 1.43 6.96
C ALA A 72 -40.15 2.24 7.38
N GLU A 73 -39.00 1.99 6.75
CA GLU A 73 -37.75 2.71 6.99
C GLU A 73 -37.66 4.07 6.29
N ILE A 74 -38.64 4.39 5.42
CA ILE A 74 -38.70 5.64 4.66
C ILE A 74 -39.86 6.47 5.19
N GLU A 75 -39.56 7.66 5.73
CA GLU A 75 -40.57 8.61 6.22
C GLU A 75 -41.21 9.38 5.07
N LYS A 76 -40.41 9.79 4.09
CA LYS A 76 -40.88 10.64 2.99
C LYS A 76 -40.08 10.41 1.72
N ILE A 77 -40.75 10.56 0.59
CA ILE A 77 -40.13 10.61 -0.74
C ILE A 77 -40.61 11.86 -1.46
N GLU A 78 -39.70 12.68 -1.98
CA GLU A 78 -40.04 13.92 -2.66
C GLU A 78 -39.39 14.05 -4.04
N VAL A 79 -40.14 14.60 -4.98
CA VAL A 79 -39.60 15.03 -6.26
C VAL A 79 -39.08 16.46 -6.13
N ALA A 80 -37.79 16.66 -6.41
CA ALA A 80 -37.13 17.95 -6.34
C ALA A 80 -36.63 18.42 -7.71
N GLY A 81 -36.68 19.74 -7.93
CA GLY A 81 -36.14 20.40 -9.11
C GLY A 81 -36.62 19.78 -10.43
N ALA A 82 -35.66 19.39 -11.28
CA ALA A 82 -35.89 18.86 -12.61
C ALA A 82 -36.28 17.36 -12.66
N GLY A 83 -36.54 16.71 -11.52
CA GLY A 83 -36.84 15.28 -11.45
C GLY A 83 -35.84 14.46 -10.64
N PHE A 84 -35.18 15.08 -9.65
CA PHE A 84 -34.53 14.32 -8.59
C PHE A 84 -35.58 13.67 -7.71
N ILE A 85 -35.29 12.47 -7.19
CA ILE A 85 -36.11 11.80 -6.21
C ILE A 85 -35.30 11.69 -4.92
N ASN A 86 -35.78 12.36 -3.88
CA ASN A 86 -35.16 12.45 -2.56
C ASN A 86 -35.88 11.51 -1.59
N PHE A 87 -35.12 10.73 -0.83
CA PHE A 87 -35.60 9.79 0.17
C PHE A 87 -35.17 10.24 1.55
N TYR A 88 -36.13 10.31 2.47
CA TYR A 88 -35.93 10.66 3.87
C TYR A 88 -36.21 9.42 4.71
N LEU A 89 -35.23 8.98 5.49
CA LEU A 89 -35.34 7.80 6.34
C LEU A 89 -36.08 8.15 7.62
N SER A 90 -36.87 7.20 8.13
CA SER A 90 -37.64 7.41 9.34
C SER A 90 -36.78 7.50 10.59
N ARG A 91 -37.27 8.24 11.60
CA ARG A 91 -36.60 8.31 12.90
C ARG A 91 -36.42 6.93 13.52
N GLU A 92 -37.39 6.04 13.33
CA GLU A 92 -37.37 4.66 13.77
C GLU A 92 -36.21 3.87 13.14
N PHE A 93 -35.89 4.12 11.86
CA PHE A 93 -34.71 3.53 11.21
C PHE A 93 -33.41 3.92 11.93
N PHE A 94 -33.24 5.20 12.27
CA PHE A 94 -32.05 5.66 12.99
C PHE A 94 -31.99 5.14 14.43
N VAL A 95 -33.12 5.08 15.14
CA VAL A 95 -33.20 4.45 16.46
C VAL A 95 -32.81 2.97 16.39
N GLY A 96 -33.29 2.24 15.38
CA GLY A 96 -32.88 0.87 15.11
C GLY A 96 -31.39 0.74 14.84
N SER A 97 -30.83 1.67 14.04
CA SER A 97 -29.40 1.70 13.72
C SER A 97 -28.53 1.94 14.96
N VAL A 98 -28.91 2.88 15.84
CA VAL A 98 -28.19 3.12 17.11
C VAL A 98 -28.26 1.88 18.01
N LYS A 99 -29.42 1.22 18.11
CA LYS A 99 -29.53 -0.05 18.85
C LYS A 99 -28.60 -1.12 18.27
N ASP A 100 -28.54 -1.25 16.95
CA ASP A 100 -27.64 -2.19 16.27
C ASP A 100 -26.16 -1.88 16.54
N ILE A 101 -25.77 -0.60 16.50
CA ILE A 101 -24.43 -0.13 16.87
C ILE A 101 -24.09 -0.52 18.31
N LEU A 102 -24.97 -0.22 19.26
CA LEU A 102 -24.76 -0.50 20.68
C LEU A 102 -24.72 -2.01 20.98
N ASN A 103 -25.47 -2.82 20.23
CA ASN A 103 -25.48 -4.28 20.36
C ASN A 103 -24.22 -4.91 19.77
N LYS A 104 -23.77 -4.45 18.58
CA LYS A 104 -22.61 -5.01 17.88
C LYS A 104 -21.27 -4.48 18.38
N LYS A 105 -21.24 -3.29 18.98
CA LYS A 105 -20.05 -2.66 19.57
C LYS A 105 -18.86 -2.67 18.60
N GLU A 106 -17.75 -3.29 18.98
CA GLU A 106 -16.52 -3.41 18.17
C GLU A 106 -16.72 -4.18 16.86
N ASN A 107 -17.82 -4.94 16.72
CA ASN A 107 -18.16 -5.65 15.48
C ASN A 107 -19.12 -4.85 14.58
N TRP A 108 -19.52 -3.63 14.96
CA TRP A 108 -20.31 -2.80 14.07
C TRP A 108 -19.50 -2.41 12.84
N GLY A 109 -20.09 -2.54 11.65
CA GLY A 109 -19.39 -2.37 10.37
C GLY A 109 -18.59 -3.59 9.89
N LYS A 110 -18.46 -4.65 10.72
CA LYS A 110 -17.81 -5.90 10.31
C LYS A 110 -18.61 -6.57 9.20
N ASN A 111 -17.91 -7.15 8.23
CA ASN A 111 -18.52 -7.89 7.12
C ASN A 111 -17.72 -9.17 6.83
N ASP A 112 -18.20 -9.97 5.89
CA ASP A 112 -17.63 -11.26 5.48
C ASP A 112 -17.19 -11.28 4.01
N LEU A 113 -17.00 -10.11 3.38
CA LEU A 113 -16.64 -9.98 1.97
C LEU A 113 -15.31 -10.67 1.62
N SER A 114 -14.41 -10.80 2.61
CA SER A 114 -13.12 -11.47 2.46
C SER A 114 -13.04 -12.77 3.26
N ASN A 115 -14.18 -13.32 3.68
CA ASN A 115 -14.19 -14.57 4.43
C ASN A 115 -13.58 -15.73 3.63
N GLY A 116 -12.75 -16.54 4.29
CA GLY A 116 -12.01 -17.63 3.67
C GLY A 116 -10.85 -17.20 2.75
N LYS A 117 -10.57 -15.89 2.65
CA LYS A 117 -9.43 -15.37 1.89
C LYS A 117 -8.19 -15.24 2.75
N LYS A 118 -7.02 -15.54 2.19
CA LYS A 118 -5.72 -15.19 2.78
C LYS A 118 -5.13 -13.99 2.04
N ILE A 119 -4.89 -12.89 2.76
CA ILE A 119 -4.42 -11.63 2.17
C ILE A 119 -3.14 -11.19 2.87
N MET A 120 -2.08 -10.97 2.11
CA MET A 120 -0.83 -10.38 2.59
C MET A 120 -0.86 -8.87 2.34
N VAL A 121 -0.46 -8.09 3.34
CA VAL A 121 -0.25 -6.65 3.22
C VAL A 121 1.19 -6.35 3.59
N GLU A 122 1.96 -5.88 2.63
CA GLU A 122 3.35 -5.44 2.78
C GLU A 122 3.43 -3.93 2.89
N TYR A 123 4.16 -3.47 3.90
CA TYR A 123 4.29 -2.05 4.20
C TYR A 123 5.46 -1.77 5.16
N THR A 124 5.75 -0.48 5.31
CA THR A 124 6.86 0.11 6.10
C THR A 124 8.21 0.03 5.40
N ASP A 125 8.65 -1.19 5.07
CA ASP A 125 9.82 -1.49 4.24
C ASP A 125 11.05 -0.59 4.50
N PRO A 126 11.51 -0.45 5.77
CA PRO A 126 12.60 0.47 6.08
C PRO A 126 13.94 -0.09 5.63
N ASN A 127 14.94 0.79 5.68
CA ASN A 127 16.32 0.45 5.38
C ASN A 127 17.12 0.44 6.68
N PRO A 128 17.56 -0.74 7.19
CA PRO A 128 18.54 -0.80 8.25
C PRO A 128 19.77 0.06 7.94
N PHE A 129 20.49 0.50 8.97
CA PHE A 129 21.58 1.48 8.87
C PHE A 129 21.18 2.91 8.43
N LYS A 130 19.89 3.20 8.27
CA LYS A 130 19.38 4.57 8.12
C LYS A 130 18.39 4.87 9.24
N PRO A 131 18.20 6.16 9.59
CA PRO A 131 17.14 6.56 10.49
C PRO A 131 15.76 6.11 9.99
N PHE A 132 14.92 5.61 10.89
CA PHE A 132 13.51 5.43 10.61
C PHE A 132 12.87 6.82 10.51
N HIS A 133 12.48 7.25 9.30
CA HIS A 133 11.90 8.59 9.11
C HIS A 133 10.40 8.58 8.89
N ILE A 134 9.78 9.76 8.97
CA ILE A 134 8.32 9.97 8.77
C ILE A 134 7.76 9.34 7.48
N GLY A 135 8.57 9.21 6.42
CA GLY A 135 8.17 8.47 5.22
C GLY A 135 7.79 7.01 5.50
N HIS A 136 8.52 6.31 6.38
CA HIS A 136 8.20 4.93 6.77
C HIS A 136 7.00 4.90 7.73
N LEU A 137 6.79 5.93 8.56
CA LEU A 137 5.57 6.05 9.37
C LEU A 137 4.32 6.16 8.50
N MET A 138 4.39 6.91 7.40
CA MET A 138 3.28 7.04 6.45
C MET A 138 2.93 5.69 5.83
N THR A 139 3.92 4.97 5.32
CA THR A 139 3.71 3.62 4.78
C THR A 139 3.16 2.69 5.87
N ASN A 140 3.67 2.80 7.10
CA ASN A 140 3.20 2.03 8.24
C ASN A 140 1.71 2.24 8.52
N ALA A 141 1.30 3.50 8.73
CA ALA A 141 -0.08 3.84 9.06
C ALA A 141 -1.06 3.42 7.95
N ILE A 142 -0.70 3.60 6.68
CA ILE A 142 -1.55 3.24 5.54
C ILE A 142 -1.65 1.72 5.41
N GLY A 143 -0.51 1.02 5.44
CA GLY A 143 -0.48 -0.44 5.32
C GLY A 143 -1.19 -1.14 6.48
N GLU A 144 -0.96 -0.70 7.72
CA GLU A 144 -1.64 -1.25 8.89
C GLU A 144 -3.15 -0.96 8.85
N SER A 145 -3.58 0.20 8.37
CA SER A 145 -5.00 0.51 8.15
C SER A 145 -5.64 -0.45 7.13
N ILE A 146 -4.98 -0.69 5.99
CA ILE A 146 -5.43 -1.66 4.99
C ILE A 146 -5.52 -3.06 5.61
N ALA A 147 -4.48 -3.49 6.35
CA ALA A 147 -4.44 -4.79 7.02
C ALA A 147 -5.61 -4.98 7.99
N ARG A 148 -5.92 -3.97 8.81
CA ARG A 148 -7.05 -3.99 9.74
C ARG A 148 -8.40 -4.00 9.03
N VAL A 149 -8.57 -3.26 7.93
CA VAL A 149 -9.83 -3.24 7.17
C VAL A 149 -10.11 -4.59 6.51
N VAL A 150 -9.12 -5.23 5.90
CA VAL A 150 -9.31 -6.54 5.28
C VAL A 150 -9.50 -7.65 6.31
N GLU A 151 -8.81 -7.55 7.46
CA GLU A 151 -9.01 -8.43 8.62
C GLU A 151 -10.44 -8.29 9.18
N PHE A 152 -10.93 -7.06 9.33
CA PHE A 152 -12.29 -6.76 9.77
C PHE A 152 -13.36 -7.15 8.73
N SER A 153 -12.95 -7.40 7.48
CA SER A 153 -13.81 -7.95 6.43
C SER A 153 -13.75 -9.48 6.32
N GLY A 154 -13.06 -10.14 7.28
CA GLY A 154 -13.04 -11.60 7.43
C GLY A 154 -11.84 -12.32 6.82
N ALA A 155 -10.84 -11.60 6.27
CA ALA A 155 -9.64 -12.23 5.72
C ALA A 155 -8.72 -12.78 6.82
N LYS A 156 -8.01 -13.88 6.53
CA LYS A 156 -6.77 -14.21 7.23
C LYS A 156 -5.67 -13.29 6.73
N THR A 157 -5.38 -12.25 7.51
CA THR A 157 -4.40 -11.22 7.14
C THR A 157 -2.98 -11.59 7.56
N VAL A 158 -2.03 -11.41 6.64
CA VAL A 158 -0.59 -11.62 6.86
C VAL A 158 0.12 -10.29 6.66
N ARG A 159 0.73 -9.74 7.71
CA ARG A 159 1.51 -8.51 7.66
C ARG A 159 2.95 -8.84 7.26
N ALA A 160 3.48 -8.17 6.25
CA ALA A 160 4.84 -8.39 5.75
C ALA A 160 5.64 -7.08 5.72
N ASN A 161 6.95 -7.20 5.87
CA ASN A 161 7.88 -6.06 5.84
C ASN A 161 9.13 -6.44 5.05
N TYR A 162 9.46 -5.69 4.01
CA TYR A 162 10.59 -5.94 3.11
C TYR A 162 11.70 -4.92 3.28
N GLN A 163 12.81 -5.35 3.87
CA GLN A 163 13.83 -4.46 4.39
C GLN A 163 15.09 -4.43 3.51
N GLY A 164 15.55 -3.21 3.22
CA GLY A 164 16.75 -2.94 2.44
C GLY A 164 18.03 -3.08 3.26
N ASP A 165 18.41 -4.32 3.58
CA ASP A 165 19.54 -4.63 4.49
C ASP A 165 20.91 -4.78 3.80
N VAL A 166 21.00 -4.42 2.52
CA VAL A 166 22.25 -4.41 1.73
C VAL A 166 22.26 -3.25 0.75
N GLY A 167 23.46 -2.85 0.29
CA GLY A 167 23.67 -1.78 -0.67
C GLY A 167 24.55 -0.65 -0.13
N LEU A 168 24.76 0.37 -0.97
CA LEU A 168 25.72 1.44 -0.68
C LEU A 168 25.44 2.19 0.63
N HIS A 169 24.18 2.27 1.08
CA HIS A 169 23.89 2.92 2.36
C HIS A 169 24.46 2.17 3.55
N VAL A 170 24.43 0.84 3.52
CA VAL A 170 25.03 0.01 4.55
C VAL A 170 26.54 0.20 4.56
N ALA A 171 27.17 0.19 3.38
CA ALA A 171 28.61 0.41 3.25
C ALA A 171 29.04 1.80 3.77
N LYS A 172 28.26 2.84 3.49
CA LYS A 172 28.48 4.19 4.03
C LYS A 172 28.39 4.23 5.55
N ALA A 173 27.41 3.55 6.13
CA ALA A 173 27.26 3.47 7.58
C ALA A 173 28.43 2.73 8.24
N ILE A 174 28.84 1.58 7.67
CA ILE A 174 29.99 0.81 8.14
C ILE A 174 31.28 1.62 8.03
N TYR A 175 31.51 2.31 6.91
CA TYR A 175 32.65 3.21 6.76
C TYR A 175 32.65 4.28 7.86
N GLY A 176 31.49 4.88 8.14
CA GLY A 176 31.35 5.87 9.21
C GLY A 176 31.69 5.29 10.59
N LEU A 177 31.19 4.09 10.90
CA LEU A 177 31.47 3.38 12.15
C LEU A 177 32.97 3.05 12.30
N GLN A 178 33.63 2.63 11.22
CA GLN A 178 35.06 2.31 11.22
C GLN A 178 35.96 3.54 11.39
N ASN A 179 35.58 4.69 10.81
CA ASN A 179 36.44 5.87 10.74
C ASN A 179 36.12 6.95 11.78
N PHE A 180 34.87 7.02 12.24
CA PHE A 180 34.41 8.04 13.20
C PHE A 180 33.95 7.46 14.53
N GLY A 181 34.03 6.14 14.70
CA GLY A 181 33.81 5.44 15.96
C GLY A 181 32.49 4.68 16.05
N MET A 182 32.47 3.71 16.97
CA MET A 182 31.31 2.94 17.39
C MET A 182 30.54 3.71 18.49
N PRO A 183 29.22 3.47 18.66
CA PRO A 183 28.48 4.07 19.78
C PRO A 183 28.97 3.54 21.13
N ASP A 184 28.70 4.30 22.19
CA ASP A 184 28.90 3.84 23.58
C ASP A 184 28.02 2.59 23.85
N GLU A 185 28.61 1.59 24.50
CA GLU A 185 27.95 0.31 24.79
C GLU A 185 26.75 0.46 25.74
N ASN A 186 26.73 1.51 26.56
CA ASN A 186 25.67 1.77 27.54
C ASN A 186 24.42 2.43 26.93
N LEU A 187 24.48 2.87 25.67
CA LEU A 187 23.32 3.43 24.99
C LEU A 187 22.22 2.38 24.80
N SER A 188 20.97 2.83 24.85
CA SER A 188 19.81 2.01 24.48
C SER A 188 19.88 1.57 23.02
N VAL A 189 19.06 0.58 22.65
CA VAL A 189 18.98 0.08 21.27
C VAL A 189 18.61 1.21 20.30
N SER A 190 17.58 1.99 20.64
CA SER A 190 17.16 3.17 19.85
C SER A 190 18.27 4.21 19.70
N GLU A 191 18.99 4.56 20.78
CA GLU A 191 20.11 5.53 20.70
C GLU A 191 21.27 5.01 19.83
N LYS A 192 21.58 3.70 19.90
CA LYS A 192 22.59 3.09 19.03
C LYS A 192 22.16 3.13 17.56
N ALA A 193 20.89 2.85 17.25
CA ALA A 193 20.37 2.93 15.89
C ALA A 193 20.41 4.37 15.34
N GLN A 194 20.08 5.37 16.16
CA GLN A 194 20.24 6.78 15.80
C GLN A 194 21.70 7.13 15.52
N TYR A 195 22.63 6.65 16.35
CA TYR A 195 24.06 6.83 16.13
C TYR A 195 24.53 6.21 14.82
N ILE A 196 24.08 5.00 14.48
CA ILE A 196 24.35 4.38 13.16
C ILE A 196 23.84 5.30 12.04
N GLY A 197 22.65 5.90 12.20
CA GLY A 197 22.11 6.88 11.27
C GLY A 197 23.00 8.13 11.09
N VAL A 198 23.60 8.63 12.17
CA VAL A 198 24.60 9.72 12.12
C VAL A 198 25.84 9.27 11.35
N GLN A 199 26.32 8.05 11.58
CA GLN A 199 27.49 7.51 10.86
C GLN A 199 27.21 7.30 9.37
N TYR A 200 26.00 6.88 9.00
CA TYR A 200 25.54 6.85 7.62
C TYR A 200 25.59 8.24 6.96
N ALA A 201 25.17 9.29 7.66
CA ALA A 201 25.21 10.65 7.12
C ALA A 201 26.66 11.12 6.88
N LYS A 202 27.56 10.88 7.84
CA LYS A 202 29.00 11.18 7.69
C LYS A 202 29.63 10.38 6.54
N GLY A 203 29.39 9.07 6.47
CA GLY A 203 29.88 8.24 5.37
C GLY A 203 29.26 8.62 4.01
N SER A 204 28.04 9.16 4.00
CA SER A 204 27.44 9.70 2.78
C SER A 204 28.13 10.96 2.30
N ASP A 205 28.50 11.87 3.21
CA ASP A 205 29.25 13.08 2.89
C ASP A 205 30.65 12.76 2.34
N GLU A 206 31.38 11.85 3.01
CA GLU A 206 32.68 11.36 2.55
C GLU A 206 32.58 10.70 1.16
N TYR A 207 31.55 9.89 0.90
CA TYR A 207 31.36 9.28 -0.41
C TYR A 207 31.16 10.31 -1.54
N GLU A 208 30.54 11.45 -1.24
CA GLU A 208 30.27 12.51 -2.21
C GLU A 208 31.48 13.42 -2.43
N ASN A 209 32.27 13.68 -1.38
CA ASN A 209 33.31 14.70 -1.37
C ASN A 209 34.75 14.18 -1.36
N ASN A 210 34.98 12.90 -1.07
CA ASN A 210 36.31 12.30 -0.92
C ASN A 210 36.50 11.08 -1.85
N PRO A 211 37.32 11.18 -2.91
CA PRO A 211 37.56 10.07 -3.86
C PRO A 211 38.14 8.80 -3.22
N ASP A 212 38.96 8.94 -2.17
CA ASP A 212 39.55 7.80 -1.47
C ASP A 212 38.49 7.09 -0.63
N ALA A 213 37.67 7.86 0.09
CA ALA A 213 36.53 7.32 0.84
C ALA A 213 35.51 6.65 -0.08
N LYS A 214 35.24 7.24 -1.26
CA LYS A 214 34.36 6.63 -2.27
C LYS A 214 34.86 5.24 -2.68
N SER A 215 36.15 5.13 -3.03
CA SER A 215 36.76 3.86 -3.42
C SER A 215 36.73 2.83 -2.28
N ALA A 216 36.98 3.28 -1.04
CA ALA A 216 36.90 2.43 0.15
C ALA A 216 35.47 1.93 0.41
N ILE A 217 34.47 2.81 0.29
CA ILE A 217 33.04 2.47 0.48
C ILE A 217 32.56 1.51 -0.60
N ASP A 218 32.95 1.71 -1.87
CA ASP A 218 32.64 0.77 -2.96
C ASP A 218 33.23 -0.62 -2.67
N ALA A 219 34.46 -0.68 -2.14
CA ALA A 219 35.08 -1.92 -1.71
C ALA A 219 34.36 -2.55 -0.50
N ILE A 220 33.95 -1.78 0.51
CA ILE A 220 33.14 -2.26 1.64
C ILE A 220 31.82 -2.84 1.12
N ASN A 221 31.13 -2.15 0.22
CA ASN A 221 29.88 -2.63 -0.36
C ASN A 221 30.07 -4.01 -1.03
N LYS A 222 31.13 -4.18 -1.83
CA LYS A 222 31.45 -5.47 -2.44
C LYS A 222 31.72 -6.57 -1.40
N LYS A 223 32.52 -6.25 -0.37
CA LYS A 223 32.86 -7.19 0.71
C LYS A 223 31.63 -7.66 1.51
N ILE A 224 30.62 -6.81 1.69
CA ILE A 224 29.34 -7.20 2.34
C ILE A 224 28.61 -8.29 1.54
N TYR A 225 28.53 -8.13 0.21
CA TYR A 225 27.88 -9.14 -0.65
C TYR A 225 28.66 -10.46 -0.69
N GLU A 226 29.99 -10.38 -0.77
CA GLU A 226 30.87 -11.55 -0.84
C GLU A 226 31.12 -12.21 0.52
N LYS A 227 30.78 -11.51 1.61
CA LYS A 227 31.16 -11.85 2.99
C LYS A 227 32.66 -12.12 3.14
N SER A 228 33.49 -11.40 2.41
CA SER A 228 34.93 -11.69 2.25
C SER A 228 35.83 -11.08 3.33
N ASP A 229 35.28 -10.28 4.26
CA ASP A 229 36.04 -9.57 5.29
C ASP A 229 35.37 -9.72 6.66
N GLU A 230 36.07 -10.35 7.59
CA GLU A 230 35.53 -10.73 8.91
C GLU A 230 35.13 -9.51 9.75
N GLU A 231 35.93 -8.45 9.74
CA GLU A 231 35.67 -7.26 10.56
C GLU A 231 34.48 -6.45 10.03
N ILE A 232 34.39 -6.30 8.70
CA ILE A 232 33.21 -5.69 8.08
C ILE A 232 31.95 -6.52 8.35
N ASN A 233 32.04 -7.84 8.28
CA ASN A 233 30.92 -8.74 8.55
C ASN A 233 30.45 -8.65 10.02
N LYS A 234 31.37 -8.49 10.99
CA LYS A 234 31.02 -8.28 12.41
C LYS A 234 30.24 -6.98 12.61
N ILE A 235 30.73 -5.87 12.05
CA ILE A 235 30.05 -4.56 12.14
C ILE A 235 28.69 -4.61 11.44
N TYR A 236 28.63 -5.27 10.27
CA TYR A 236 27.38 -5.49 9.54
C TYR A 236 26.36 -6.27 10.37
N ALA A 237 26.74 -7.41 10.93
CA ALA A 237 25.82 -8.24 11.72
C ALA A 237 25.27 -7.47 12.93
N TRP A 238 26.17 -6.82 13.68
CA TRP A 238 25.80 -6.00 14.84
C TRP A 238 24.90 -4.82 14.46
N GLY A 239 25.27 -4.04 13.44
CA GLY A 239 24.50 -2.86 13.06
C GLY A 239 23.12 -3.21 12.51
N ARG A 240 23.01 -4.35 11.81
CA ARG A 240 21.74 -4.90 11.34
C ARG A 240 20.87 -5.30 12.53
N GLU A 241 21.41 -6.05 13.49
CA GLU A 241 20.69 -6.48 14.69
C GLU A 241 20.16 -5.28 15.49
N VAL A 242 21.03 -4.31 15.80
CA VAL A 242 20.66 -3.09 16.54
C VAL A 242 19.57 -2.31 15.81
N THR A 243 19.72 -2.08 14.51
CA THR A 243 18.74 -1.28 13.76
C THR A 243 17.39 -1.99 13.69
N LEU A 244 17.37 -3.29 13.47
CA LEU A 244 16.13 -4.08 13.42
C LEU A 244 15.43 -4.10 14.79
N ALA A 245 16.19 -4.24 15.87
CA ALA A 245 15.62 -4.19 17.22
C ALA A 245 15.01 -2.81 17.53
N ALA A 246 15.64 -1.72 17.11
CA ALA A 246 15.06 -0.37 17.24
C ALA A 246 13.76 -0.22 16.43
N PHE A 247 13.70 -0.78 15.23
CA PHE A 247 12.47 -0.76 14.43
C PHE A 247 11.32 -1.50 15.13
N GLU A 248 11.58 -2.62 15.81
CA GLU A 248 10.56 -3.32 16.59
C GLU A 248 10.01 -2.50 17.77
N GLU A 249 10.84 -1.68 18.43
CA GLU A 249 10.37 -0.74 19.46
C GLU A 249 9.34 0.24 18.88
N ILE A 250 9.62 0.78 17.69
CA ILE A 250 8.71 1.68 16.95
C ILE A 250 7.44 0.93 16.55
N TYR A 251 7.53 -0.28 16.01
CA TYR A 251 6.36 -1.05 15.59
C TYR A 251 5.44 -1.38 16.76
N SER A 252 6.02 -1.74 17.91
CA SER A 252 5.27 -1.96 19.14
C SER A 252 4.50 -0.71 19.55
N LEU A 253 5.12 0.47 19.50
CA LEU A 253 4.47 1.74 19.82
C LEU A 253 3.32 2.06 18.85
N LEU A 254 3.49 1.75 17.57
CA LEU A 254 2.47 1.94 16.52
C LEU A 254 1.37 0.87 16.55
N GLY A 255 1.48 -0.15 17.39
CA GLY A 255 0.55 -1.29 17.42
C GLY A 255 0.64 -2.17 16.16
N THR A 256 1.80 -2.21 15.52
CA THR A 256 2.11 -3.05 14.36
C THR A 256 2.84 -4.32 14.82
N LYS A 257 2.50 -5.47 14.23
CA LYS A 257 3.24 -6.72 14.39
C LYS A 257 3.30 -7.46 13.06
N PHE A 258 4.50 -7.66 12.53
CA PHE A 258 4.67 -8.38 11.27
C PHE A 258 4.68 -9.89 11.47
N ASN A 259 4.15 -10.62 10.48
CA ASN A 259 4.22 -12.07 10.39
C ASN A 259 5.48 -12.51 9.65
N HIS A 260 5.92 -11.74 8.65
CA HIS A 260 7.11 -12.03 7.85
C HIS A 260 8.00 -10.79 7.72
N TYR A 261 9.30 -11.05 7.83
CA TYR A 261 10.35 -10.10 7.47
C TYR A 261 11.11 -10.66 6.28
N PHE A 262 11.13 -9.91 5.19
CA PHE A 262 11.90 -10.18 3.99
C PHE A 262 13.09 -9.22 3.92
N PHE A 263 14.15 -9.63 3.23
CA PHE A 263 15.40 -8.89 3.17
C PHE A 263 15.94 -8.88 1.74
N GLU A 264 16.34 -7.71 1.26
CA GLU A 264 16.93 -7.56 -0.08
C GLU A 264 18.14 -8.48 -0.28
N SER A 265 18.94 -8.69 0.76
CA SER A 265 20.11 -9.59 0.75
C SER A 265 19.75 -11.03 0.37
N VAL A 266 18.54 -11.47 0.73
CA VAL A 266 18.03 -12.82 0.46
C VAL A 266 17.28 -12.85 -0.88
N MET A 267 16.52 -11.80 -1.20
CA MET A 267 15.71 -11.76 -2.42
C MET A 267 16.53 -11.55 -3.70
N ALA A 268 17.66 -10.85 -3.61
CA ALA A 268 18.54 -10.58 -4.75
C ALA A 268 18.99 -11.84 -5.51
N PRO A 269 19.61 -12.86 -4.88
CA PRO A 269 20.04 -14.07 -5.60
C PRO A 269 18.86 -14.91 -6.11
N ILE A 270 17.72 -14.92 -5.40
CA ILE A 270 16.50 -15.63 -5.83
C ILE A 270 15.96 -14.99 -7.11
N GLY A 271 15.81 -13.68 -7.10
CA GLY A 271 15.37 -12.90 -8.24
C GLY A 271 16.29 -13.06 -9.44
N GLU A 272 17.60 -12.99 -9.23
CA GLU A 272 18.60 -13.13 -10.29
C GLU A 272 18.47 -14.48 -11.00
N LYS A 273 18.33 -15.57 -10.22
CA LYS A 273 18.12 -16.91 -10.76
C LYS A 273 16.87 -16.98 -11.63
N ILE A 274 15.76 -16.38 -11.18
CA ILE A 274 14.49 -16.38 -11.92
C ILE A 274 14.61 -15.56 -13.21
N VAL A 275 15.18 -14.36 -13.14
CA VAL A 275 15.37 -13.49 -14.32
C VAL A 275 16.20 -14.23 -15.37
N ARG A 276 17.36 -14.78 -14.99
CA ARG A 276 18.24 -15.52 -15.91
C ARG A 276 17.56 -16.76 -16.50
N ALA A 277 16.79 -17.50 -15.72
CA ALA A 277 16.06 -18.68 -16.21
C ALA A 277 14.96 -18.33 -17.23
N ASN A 278 14.48 -17.08 -17.24
CA ASN A 278 13.48 -16.58 -18.15
C ASN A 278 14.05 -15.70 -19.27
N THR A 279 15.38 -15.67 -19.44
CA THR A 279 16.05 -15.06 -20.61
C THR A 279 16.34 -16.16 -21.65
N PRO A 280 15.99 -16.00 -22.95
CA PRO A 280 15.49 -14.78 -23.60
C PRO A 280 13.95 -14.70 -23.72
N ASN A 281 13.20 -15.57 -23.03
CA ASN A 281 11.75 -15.74 -23.27
C ASN A 281 10.91 -14.54 -22.80
N VAL A 282 11.21 -14.02 -21.61
CA VAL A 282 10.54 -12.84 -21.02
C VAL A 282 11.49 -11.65 -21.00
N PHE A 283 12.75 -11.87 -20.61
CA PHE A 283 13.80 -10.86 -20.57
C PHE A 283 14.71 -10.96 -21.79
N GLU A 284 15.41 -9.89 -22.12
CA GLU A 284 16.33 -9.83 -23.27
C GLU A 284 17.72 -9.37 -22.80
N GLU A 285 18.75 -9.86 -23.46
CA GLU A 285 20.09 -9.26 -23.32
C GLU A 285 20.18 -7.97 -24.15
N SER A 286 20.74 -6.92 -23.56
CA SER A 286 21.00 -5.64 -24.21
C SER A 286 22.24 -4.99 -23.60
N ASP A 287 23.26 -4.72 -24.41
CA ASP A 287 24.53 -4.08 -23.99
C ASP A 287 25.19 -4.75 -22.76
N GLY A 288 25.16 -6.08 -22.73
CA GLY A 288 25.68 -6.90 -21.63
C GLY A 288 24.79 -6.95 -20.39
N ALA A 289 23.69 -6.18 -20.34
CA ALA A 289 22.69 -6.20 -19.29
C ALA A 289 21.52 -7.14 -19.65
N ILE A 290 20.70 -7.50 -18.67
CA ILE A 290 19.40 -8.19 -18.88
C ILE A 290 18.28 -7.20 -18.60
N VAL A 291 17.40 -6.99 -19.59
CA VAL A 291 16.33 -5.99 -19.59
C VAL A 291 14.97 -6.62 -19.85
N PHE A 292 13.91 -5.95 -19.41
CA PHE A 292 12.53 -6.28 -19.80
C PHE A 292 11.94 -5.14 -20.62
N LYS A 293 11.54 -5.42 -21.86
CA LYS A 293 10.93 -4.44 -22.78
C LYS A 293 9.42 -4.38 -22.60
N ALA A 294 8.98 -3.84 -21.46
CA ALA A 294 7.57 -3.82 -21.06
C ALA A 294 6.65 -3.06 -22.04
N ASP A 295 7.19 -2.09 -22.77
CA ASP A 295 6.50 -1.31 -23.80
C ASP A 295 5.95 -2.18 -24.95
N LYS A 296 6.52 -3.37 -25.19
CA LYS A 296 5.99 -4.35 -26.16
C LYS A 296 4.62 -4.90 -25.78
N TYR A 297 4.29 -4.93 -24.49
CA TYR A 297 3.04 -5.48 -23.96
C TYR A 297 2.04 -4.38 -23.59
N ASN A 298 2.55 -3.23 -23.15
CA ASN A 298 1.75 -2.07 -22.83
C ASN A 298 2.52 -0.79 -23.19
N PRO A 299 2.08 -0.01 -24.20
CA PRO A 299 2.77 1.19 -24.66
C PRO A 299 2.97 2.30 -23.60
N LYS A 300 2.31 2.19 -22.45
CA LYS A 300 2.47 3.12 -21.31
C LYS A 300 3.60 2.72 -20.35
N LEU A 301 4.16 1.52 -20.50
CA LEU A 301 5.28 1.04 -19.69
C LEU A 301 6.61 1.31 -20.39
N HIS A 302 7.70 1.23 -19.64
CA HIS A 302 9.04 1.49 -20.13
C HIS A 302 9.93 0.26 -20.00
N THR A 303 10.90 0.14 -20.90
CA THR A 303 11.98 -0.83 -20.76
C THR A 303 12.76 -0.55 -19.46
N ARG A 304 13.04 -1.60 -18.68
CA ARG A 304 13.87 -1.51 -17.46
C ARG A 304 14.96 -2.56 -17.44
N VAL A 305 16.08 -2.20 -16.82
CA VAL A 305 17.19 -3.13 -16.55
C VAL A 305 16.85 -3.91 -15.29
N PHE A 306 17.04 -5.22 -15.33
CA PHE A 306 16.88 -6.11 -14.19
C PHE A 306 18.24 -6.51 -13.63
N ILE A 307 19.18 -6.87 -14.51
CA ILE A 307 20.56 -7.19 -14.16
C ILE A 307 21.48 -6.29 -14.98
N THR A 308 22.41 -5.58 -14.33
CA THR A 308 23.35 -4.66 -14.99
C THR A 308 24.36 -5.39 -15.87
N SER A 309 25.10 -4.65 -16.70
CA SER A 309 26.23 -5.20 -17.47
C SER A 309 27.38 -5.74 -16.61
N SER A 310 27.46 -5.32 -15.34
CA SER A 310 28.37 -5.88 -14.34
C SER A 310 27.81 -7.14 -13.66
N GLY A 311 26.63 -7.63 -14.07
CA GLY A 311 25.99 -8.82 -13.51
C GLY A 311 25.28 -8.60 -12.17
N LEU A 312 25.07 -7.35 -11.74
CA LEU A 312 24.45 -7.07 -10.44
C LEU A 312 22.92 -6.93 -10.54
N PRO A 313 22.15 -7.55 -9.62
CA PRO A 313 20.71 -7.43 -9.60
C PRO A 313 20.26 -6.04 -9.10
N LEU A 314 19.32 -5.43 -9.83
CA LEU A 314 18.64 -4.19 -9.45
C LEU A 314 17.36 -4.46 -8.63
N TYR A 315 16.71 -3.38 -8.17
CA TYR A 315 15.48 -3.45 -7.38
C TYR A 315 14.39 -4.30 -8.05
N GLU A 316 14.24 -4.15 -9.37
CA GLU A 316 13.29 -4.91 -10.18
C GLU A 316 13.52 -6.43 -10.07
N THR A 317 14.79 -6.86 -10.06
CA THR A 317 15.16 -8.27 -9.88
C THR A 317 14.84 -8.76 -8.48
N LYS A 318 15.16 -7.95 -7.46
CA LYS A 318 14.88 -8.31 -6.07
C LYS A 318 13.38 -8.44 -5.82
N GLU A 319 12.57 -7.57 -6.43
CA GLU A 319 11.10 -7.60 -6.35
C GLU A 319 10.49 -8.87 -6.96
N ILE A 320 11.08 -9.40 -8.04
CA ILE A 320 10.70 -10.73 -8.58
C ILE A 320 10.96 -11.81 -7.53
N GLY A 321 12.16 -11.82 -6.95
CA GLY A 321 12.53 -12.80 -5.93
C GLY A 321 11.59 -12.74 -4.72
N LEU A 322 11.27 -11.52 -4.28
CA LEU A 322 10.33 -11.26 -3.20
C LEU A 322 8.93 -11.78 -3.50
N THR A 323 8.39 -11.43 -4.67
CA THR A 323 7.03 -11.81 -5.03
C THR A 323 6.89 -13.33 -5.08
N MET A 324 7.84 -14.03 -5.71
CA MET A 324 7.82 -15.50 -5.74
C MET A 324 7.92 -16.09 -4.32
N THR A 325 8.80 -15.55 -3.49
CA THR A 325 8.97 -16.02 -2.10
C THR A 325 7.71 -15.81 -1.26
N LYS A 326 6.95 -14.72 -1.46
CA LYS A 326 5.67 -14.49 -0.75
C LYS A 326 4.64 -15.56 -1.07
N PHE A 327 4.45 -15.88 -2.36
CA PHE A 327 3.50 -16.90 -2.79
C PHE A 327 3.96 -18.33 -2.46
N GLU A 328 5.26 -18.56 -2.32
CA GLU A 328 5.81 -19.83 -1.83
C GLU A 328 5.60 -20.00 -0.31
N LYS A 329 5.91 -18.96 0.49
CA LYS A 329 5.79 -19.03 1.96
C LYS A 329 4.34 -19.08 2.45
N GLU A 330 3.43 -18.39 1.77
CA GLU A 330 2.02 -18.37 2.13
C GLU A 330 1.20 -19.19 1.13
N GLU A 331 1.08 -20.49 1.41
CA GLU A 331 0.22 -21.37 0.63
C GLU A 331 -1.20 -20.80 0.53
N ASN A 332 -1.79 -20.88 -0.67
CA ASN A 332 -3.12 -20.36 -0.97
C ASN A 332 -3.29 -18.86 -0.67
N LEU A 333 -2.24 -18.06 -0.86
CA LEU A 333 -2.37 -16.61 -0.84
C LEU A 333 -3.31 -16.15 -1.97
N ASP A 334 -4.44 -15.55 -1.63
CA ASP A 334 -5.43 -15.03 -2.59
C ASP A 334 -5.02 -13.67 -3.13
N LEU A 335 -4.37 -12.84 -2.32
CA LEU A 335 -3.98 -11.48 -2.67
C LEU A 335 -2.74 -11.04 -1.89
N SER A 336 -1.76 -10.49 -2.60
CA SER A 336 -0.63 -9.74 -2.05
C SER A 336 -0.82 -8.26 -2.37
N ILE A 337 -1.05 -7.46 -1.33
CA ILE A 337 -1.13 -6.01 -1.40
C ILE A 337 0.22 -5.43 -0.99
N VAL A 338 0.81 -4.62 -1.86
CA VAL A 338 2.07 -3.91 -1.61
C VAL A 338 1.78 -2.42 -1.50
N THR A 339 2.23 -1.78 -0.43
CA THR A 339 2.04 -0.33 -0.22
C THR A 339 3.37 0.41 -0.26
N THR A 340 3.50 1.36 -1.19
CA THR A 340 4.72 2.19 -1.29
C THR A 340 4.40 3.66 -1.59
N ALA A 341 5.42 4.51 -1.53
CA ALA A 341 5.35 5.84 -2.10
C ALA A 341 5.06 5.80 -3.62
N ILE A 342 4.43 6.85 -4.15
CA ILE A 342 4.08 7.02 -5.56
C ILE A 342 5.30 6.93 -6.52
N GLU A 343 6.49 7.29 -6.05
CA GLU A 343 7.72 7.24 -6.85
C GLU A 343 8.06 5.81 -7.33
N GLN A 344 7.55 4.80 -6.63
CA GLN A 344 7.74 3.40 -6.96
C GLN A 344 6.71 2.83 -7.97
N GLY A 345 5.66 3.60 -8.27
CA GLY A 345 4.52 3.16 -9.11
C GLY A 345 4.93 2.60 -10.47
N GLU A 346 5.80 3.32 -11.19
CA GLU A 346 6.16 2.93 -12.56
C GLU A 346 7.06 1.69 -12.62
N TYR A 347 7.94 1.47 -11.63
CA TYR A 347 8.74 0.25 -11.61
C TYR A 347 7.87 -0.96 -11.22
N MET A 348 6.97 -0.82 -10.26
CA MET A 348 6.10 -1.92 -9.81
C MET A 348 5.18 -2.41 -10.92
N LYS A 349 4.68 -1.52 -11.78
CA LYS A 349 3.91 -1.91 -12.98
C LYS A 349 4.74 -2.76 -13.94
N VAL A 350 6.01 -2.39 -14.16
CA VAL A 350 6.93 -3.14 -15.04
C VAL A 350 7.24 -4.51 -14.44
N VAL A 351 7.51 -4.59 -13.14
CA VAL A 351 7.74 -5.86 -12.44
C VAL A 351 6.51 -6.75 -12.49
N GLN A 352 5.31 -6.24 -12.19
CA GLN A 352 4.07 -7.00 -12.28
C GLN A 352 3.83 -7.52 -13.69
N GLN A 353 4.07 -6.70 -14.72
CA GLN A 353 3.95 -7.14 -16.11
C GLN A 353 4.92 -8.28 -16.44
N ALA A 354 6.17 -8.23 -15.97
CA ALA A 354 7.13 -9.33 -16.14
C ALA A 354 6.67 -10.61 -15.41
N ILE A 355 6.20 -10.47 -14.17
CA ILE A 355 5.70 -11.59 -13.37
C ILE A 355 4.48 -12.23 -14.03
N SER A 356 3.52 -11.47 -14.55
CA SER A 356 2.33 -12.01 -15.22
C SER A 356 2.66 -12.82 -16.49
N LEU A 357 3.80 -12.55 -17.14
CA LEU A 357 4.25 -13.36 -18.28
C LEU A 357 4.88 -14.69 -17.85
N MET A 358 5.59 -14.70 -16.72
CA MET A 358 6.19 -15.91 -16.15
C MET A 358 5.15 -16.77 -15.39
N HIS A 359 4.21 -16.12 -14.71
CA HIS A 359 3.22 -16.69 -13.81
C HIS A 359 1.84 -16.01 -14.00
N PRO A 360 1.11 -16.34 -15.08
CA PRO A 360 -0.20 -15.73 -15.37
C PRO A 360 -1.24 -15.91 -14.26
N ASP A 361 -1.12 -16.95 -13.44
CA ASP A 361 -2.01 -17.23 -12.31
C ASP A 361 -1.87 -16.23 -11.16
N LEU A 362 -0.75 -15.50 -11.09
CA LEU A 362 -0.49 -14.49 -10.07
C LEU A 362 -0.96 -13.08 -10.45
N GLU A 363 -1.25 -12.82 -11.73
CA GLU A 363 -1.63 -11.49 -12.23
C GLU A 363 -2.78 -10.86 -11.41
N LYS A 364 -3.82 -11.66 -11.14
CA LYS A 364 -5.01 -11.21 -10.38
C LYS A 364 -4.82 -11.23 -8.86
N LYS A 365 -3.68 -11.72 -8.39
CA LYS A 365 -3.32 -11.87 -6.97
C LYS A 365 -2.33 -10.82 -6.49
N MET A 366 -1.90 -9.90 -7.37
CA MET A 366 -1.00 -8.81 -7.00
C MET A 366 -1.74 -7.47 -7.05
N LYS A 367 -1.60 -6.67 -6.00
CA LYS A 367 -2.14 -5.30 -5.95
C LYS A 367 -1.09 -4.36 -5.41
N HIS A 368 -0.76 -3.33 -6.18
CA HIS A 368 0.07 -2.23 -5.71
C HIS A 368 -0.79 -1.01 -5.38
N ILE A 369 -0.61 -0.47 -4.19
CA ILE A 369 -1.28 0.73 -3.69
C ILE A 369 -0.22 1.76 -3.37
N THR A 370 -0.31 2.91 -4.02
CA THR A 370 0.63 4.01 -3.79
C THR A 370 0.02 5.07 -2.88
N HIS A 371 0.86 5.71 -2.09
CA HIS A 371 0.50 6.94 -1.36
C HIS A 371 1.35 8.14 -1.79
N GLY A 372 0.90 9.34 -1.44
CA GLY A 372 1.64 10.58 -1.67
C GLY A 372 2.91 10.68 -0.82
N MET A 373 3.69 11.73 -1.05
CA MET A 373 4.93 11.99 -0.28
C MET A 373 4.69 13.04 0.80
N MET A 374 5.22 12.79 2.01
CA MET A 374 5.30 13.81 3.06
C MET A 374 6.28 14.91 2.66
N ARG A 375 5.88 16.18 2.82
CA ARG A 375 6.73 17.36 2.63
C ARG A 375 6.73 18.20 3.90
N LEU A 376 7.89 18.66 4.32
CA LEU A 376 7.98 19.64 5.40
C LEU A 376 7.73 21.04 4.84
N ALA A 377 7.26 21.96 5.68
CA ALA A 377 7.16 23.37 5.33
C ALA A 377 8.53 23.96 4.91
N SER A 378 9.62 23.43 5.47
CA SER A 378 11.00 23.80 5.15
C SER A 378 11.57 23.16 3.87
N GLY A 379 10.84 22.26 3.21
CA GLY A 379 11.26 21.61 1.96
C GLY A 379 11.38 20.08 2.04
N LYS A 380 12.22 19.51 1.16
CA LYS A 380 12.44 18.05 1.08
C LYS A 380 13.39 17.57 2.19
N MET A 381 13.04 16.47 2.84
CA MET A 381 13.92 15.78 3.79
C MET A 381 15.07 15.07 3.09
N SER A 382 16.21 14.94 3.77
CA SER A 382 17.35 14.14 3.29
C SER A 382 18.07 13.45 4.44
N SER A 383 17.97 12.12 4.49
CA SER A 383 18.74 11.31 5.45
C SER A 383 20.25 11.39 5.20
N ARG A 384 20.68 11.60 3.94
CA ARG A 384 22.11 11.78 3.60
C ARG A 384 22.69 13.04 4.23
N LYS A 385 21.90 14.11 4.36
CA LYS A 385 22.32 15.39 4.94
C LYS A 385 22.05 15.49 6.45
N GLY A 386 21.56 14.41 7.09
CA GLY A 386 21.16 14.41 8.50
C GLY A 386 19.87 15.19 8.82
N ASN A 387 19.31 15.92 7.86
CA ASN A 387 18.11 16.74 8.04
C ASN A 387 16.84 15.92 7.74
N VAL A 388 16.55 14.93 8.58
CA VAL A 388 15.35 14.10 8.49
C VAL A 388 14.58 14.13 9.81
N VAL A 389 13.25 14.25 9.75
CA VAL A 389 12.40 14.04 10.92
C VAL A 389 12.26 12.54 11.13
N THR A 390 12.85 12.06 12.23
CA THR A 390 12.78 10.65 12.62
C THR A 390 11.36 10.29 13.07
N GLY A 391 11.00 9.02 12.96
CA GLY A 391 9.72 8.55 13.45
C GLY A 391 9.65 8.62 14.96
N GLU A 392 10.76 8.28 15.61
CA GLU A 392 10.97 8.34 17.05
C GLU A 392 10.74 9.75 17.58
N SER A 393 11.40 10.77 16.99
CA SER A 393 11.21 12.16 17.42
C SER A 393 9.77 12.62 17.28
N LEU A 394 9.11 12.31 16.16
CA LEU A 394 7.72 12.71 15.93
C LEU A 394 6.76 12.05 16.93
N LEU A 395 6.98 10.76 17.24
CA LEU A 395 6.16 10.02 18.18
C LEU A 395 6.35 10.55 19.59
N GLN A 396 7.58 10.83 20.01
CA GLN A 396 7.87 11.44 21.31
C GLN A 396 7.22 12.81 21.44
N ASP A 397 7.42 13.70 20.46
CA ASP A 397 6.82 15.04 20.42
C ASP A 397 5.28 15.03 20.46
N SER A 398 4.65 13.92 20.04
CA SER A 398 3.18 13.78 20.03
C SER A 398 2.62 13.17 21.32
N MET A 399 3.47 12.57 22.16
CA MET A 399 3.10 11.97 23.44
C MET A 399 3.28 12.96 24.61
N ASP A 400 4.19 13.92 24.46
CA ASP A 400 4.39 15.05 25.37
C ASP A 400 3.30 16.12 25.19
#